data_AF-A0A3E5E0Y8-F1
#
_entry.id   AF-A0A3E5E0Y8-F1
#
_cell.length_a   1.000
_cell.length_b   1.000
_cell.length_c   1.000
_cell.angle_alpha   90.00
_cell.angle_beta   90.00
_cell.angle_gamma   90.00
#
_symmetry.space_group_name_H-M   'P 1'
#
loop_
_entity.id
_entity.type
_entity.pdbx_description
1 polymer ?
#
loop_
_entity_poly.entity_id
_entity_poly.type
_entity_poly.pdbx_seq_one_letter_code
_entity_poly.pdbx_strand_id
1 'polypeptide(L)'
;MKNTNVTLITSNCAGGIIYHWTSNCAGGIIYHWLGLKFNSPFINLCLTNDDYIRALENFDDFINTPILECKTENVDYPVGIGWGGIKIYFMHYDTFENAYSKWKERIKRIHRENMCVWFTNWSGDESILERFDKLPFKNKIIFDLINYHLKIK
;
A
#
# COMPACT_ATOMS: atom_id res chain seq x y z
N MET A 1 -16.48 23.22 6.39
CA MET A 1 -16.18 21.80 6.08
C MET A 1 -14.73 21.57 6.48
N LYS A 2 -14.44 20.61 7.37
CA LYS A 2 -13.04 20.31 7.75
C LYS A 2 -12.32 19.82 6.49
N ASN A 3 -11.10 20.29 6.28
CA ASN A 3 -10.28 20.01 5.12
C ASN A 3 -9.99 18.49 5.06
N THR A 4 -10.78 17.73 4.32
CA THR A 4 -10.86 16.25 4.35
C THR A 4 -9.86 15.55 3.41
N ASN A 5 -8.82 16.25 2.99
CA ASN A 5 -7.80 15.76 2.09
C ASN A 5 -6.76 14.93 2.85
N VAL A 6 -7.10 13.70 3.20
CA VAL A 6 -6.17 12.71 3.79
C VAL A 6 -5.65 11.77 2.73
N THR A 7 -4.38 11.36 2.84
CA THR A 7 -3.79 10.31 2.01
C THR A 7 -3.50 9.06 2.85
N LEU A 8 -4.28 7.99 2.64
CA LEU A 8 -4.04 6.69 3.27
C LEU A 8 -3.10 5.83 2.42
N ILE A 9 -1.97 5.42 2.98
CA ILE A 9 -1.07 4.43 2.39
C ILE A 9 -1.29 3.13 3.15
N THR A 10 -1.84 2.09 2.52
CA THR A 10 -2.21 0.84 3.20
C THR A 10 -1.46 -0.36 2.63
N SER A 11 -0.98 -1.26 3.49
CA SER A 11 -0.44 -2.55 3.07
C SER A 11 -1.54 -3.52 2.75
N ASN A 12 -1.40 -4.18 1.61
CA ASN A 12 -2.53 -4.82 0.98
C ASN A 12 -2.26 -6.29 0.55
N CYS A 13 -1.27 -6.98 1.14
CA CYS A 13 -1.11 -8.43 0.95
C CYS A 13 -1.25 -9.20 2.26
N ALA A 14 -1.98 -10.33 2.20
CA ALA A 14 -1.97 -11.37 3.22
C ALA A 14 -1.16 -12.53 2.64
N GLY A 15 -0.18 -13.02 3.40
CA GLY A 15 0.61 -14.18 3.00
C GLY A 15 -0.15 -15.47 3.26
N GLY A 16 -0.05 -16.42 2.32
CA GLY A 16 -0.42 -17.81 2.57
C GLY A 16 -1.65 -18.29 1.80
N ILE A 17 -1.47 -19.48 1.21
CA ILE A 17 -2.45 -20.33 0.54
C ILE A 17 -3.71 -20.44 1.42
N ILE A 18 -4.88 -20.18 0.82
CA ILE A 18 -6.23 -20.52 1.31
C ILE A 18 -6.82 -19.57 2.41
N TYR A 19 -7.84 -18.79 1.99
CA TYR A 19 -8.78 -17.94 2.78
C TYR A 19 -8.14 -16.83 3.65
N HIS A 20 -8.00 -15.57 3.22
CA HIS A 20 -9.07 -14.57 3.07
C HIS A 20 -8.48 -13.34 2.33
N TRP A 21 -8.82 -13.18 1.06
CA TRP A 21 -8.32 -12.10 0.20
C TRP A 21 -9.20 -10.83 0.29
N THR A 22 -9.90 -10.65 1.41
CA THR A 22 -10.99 -9.67 1.55
C THR A 22 -10.65 -8.46 2.42
N SER A 23 -9.58 -8.52 3.21
CA SER A 23 -9.26 -7.49 4.23
C SER A 23 -8.24 -6.43 3.78
N ASN A 24 -7.78 -6.50 2.53
CA ASN A 24 -6.56 -5.81 2.12
C ASN A 24 -6.80 -4.59 1.23
N CYS A 25 -8.05 -4.21 0.97
CA CYS A 25 -8.40 -2.96 0.31
C CYS A 25 -8.85 -1.89 1.33
N ALA A 26 -8.35 -1.97 2.57
CA ALA A 26 -8.78 -1.13 3.69
C ALA A 26 -8.76 0.36 3.33
N GLY A 27 -7.71 0.84 2.66
CA GLY A 27 -7.66 2.22 2.14
C GLY A 27 -8.87 2.54 1.25
N GLY A 28 -9.12 1.73 0.22
CA GLY A 28 -10.25 1.92 -0.70
C GLY A 28 -11.62 1.89 -0.02
N ILE A 29 -11.82 0.96 0.92
CA ILE A 29 -13.06 0.84 1.70
C ILE A 29 -13.25 2.09 2.59
N ILE A 30 -12.21 2.53 3.29
CA ILE A 30 -12.27 3.73 4.15
C ILE A 30 -12.59 4.97 3.31
N TYR A 31 -11.91 5.17 2.18
CA TYR A 31 -12.24 6.27 1.28
C TYR A 31 -13.70 6.22 0.81
N HIS A 32 -14.19 5.04 0.43
CA HIS A 32 -15.57 4.88 -0.03
C HIS A 32 -16.59 5.16 1.08
N TRP A 33 -16.40 4.60 2.28
CA TRP A 33 -17.27 4.84 3.44
C TRP A 33 -17.31 6.30 3.87
N LEU A 34 -16.18 7.01 3.76
CA LEU A 34 -16.10 8.43 4.08
C LEU A 34 -16.55 9.34 2.92
N GLY A 35 -16.97 8.78 1.78
CA GLY A 35 -17.34 9.55 0.58
C GLY A 35 -16.17 10.36 0.01
N LEU A 36 -14.93 9.95 0.28
CA LEU A 36 -13.73 10.66 -0.11
C LEU A 36 -13.21 10.17 -1.47
N LYS A 37 -12.63 11.11 -2.22
CA LYS A 37 -11.90 10.78 -3.44
C LYS A 37 -10.62 10.02 -3.09
N PHE A 38 -10.26 9.04 -3.92
CA PHE A 38 -8.98 8.33 -3.77
C PHE A 38 -7.78 9.27 -4.00
N ASN A 39 -7.17 9.69 -2.89
CA ASN A 39 -5.97 10.53 -2.84
C ASN A 39 -4.68 9.73 -2.66
N SER A 40 -4.75 8.40 -2.77
CA SER A 40 -3.62 7.49 -2.65
C SER A 40 -3.48 6.63 -3.90
N PRO A 41 -2.25 6.36 -4.38
CA PRO A 41 -2.04 5.39 -5.43
C PRO A 41 -2.15 3.93 -4.95
N PHE A 42 -2.10 3.67 -3.63
CA PHE A 42 -2.17 2.34 -2.99
C PHE A 42 -3.60 1.80 -2.87
N ILE A 43 -4.38 1.92 -3.95
CA ILE A 43 -5.78 1.48 -4.00
C ILE A 43 -5.88 0.32 -4.98
N ASN A 44 -6.56 -0.75 -4.57
CA ASN A 44 -6.80 -1.94 -5.38
C ASN A 44 -5.53 -2.67 -5.85
N LEU A 45 -4.46 -2.58 -5.07
CA LEU A 45 -3.18 -3.22 -5.32
C LEU A 45 -2.62 -3.84 -4.05
N CYS A 46 -1.63 -4.71 -4.17
CA CYS A 46 -1.05 -5.53 -3.11
C CYS A 46 0.49 -5.47 -3.22
N LEU A 47 1.17 -5.33 -2.07
CA LEU A 47 2.62 -5.49 -1.92
C LEU A 47 2.89 -6.42 -0.73
N THR A 48 3.92 -7.26 -0.83
CA THR A 48 4.35 -8.12 0.29
C THR A 48 4.78 -7.26 1.50
N ASN A 49 4.83 -7.84 2.70
CA ASN A 49 5.24 -7.07 3.89
C ASN A 49 6.64 -6.45 3.72
N ASP A 50 7.62 -7.17 3.18
CA ASP A 50 8.97 -6.63 2.94
C ASP A 50 8.98 -5.58 1.83
N ASP A 51 8.34 -5.86 0.68
CA ASP A 51 8.24 -4.90 -0.44
C ASP A 51 7.57 -3.59 -0.01
N TYR A 52 6.51 -3.68 0.80
CA TYR A 52 5.81 -2.51 1.32
C TYR A 52 6.69 -1.67 2.22
N ILE A 53 7.43 -2.29 3.15
CA ILE A 53 8.34 -1.56 4.03
C ILE A 53 9.48 -0.92 3.23
N ARG A 54 10.09 -1.66 2.30
CA ARG A 54 11.12 -1.13 1.40
C ARG A 54 10.62 0.05 0.57
N ALA A 55 9.38 -0.03 0.08
CA ALA A 55 8.72 1.05 -0.64
C ALA A 55 8.55 2.29 0.25
N LEU A 56 8.17 2.12 1.52
CA LEU A 56 8.00 3.23 2.46
C LEU A 56 9.32 3.84 2.94
N GLU A 57 10.37 3.03 3.12
CA GLU A 57 11.73 3.49 3.45
C GLU A 57 12.30 4.38 2.34
N ASN A 58 11.87 4.16 1.09
CA ASN A 58 12.35 4.86 -0.10
C ASN A 58 11.17 5.49 -0.87
N PHE A 59 10.23 6.08 -0.14
CA PHE A 59 8.91 6.47 -0.65
C PHE A 59 8.98 7.33 -1.92
N ASP A 60 9.85 8.34 -1.95
CA ASP A 60 9.96 9.24 -3.09
C ASP A 60 10.50 8.56 -4.34
N ASP A 61 11.53 7.74 -4.21
CA ASP A 61 12.05 6.98 -5.34
C ASP A 61 11.03 5.95 -5.81
N PHE A 62 10.36 5.28 -4.87
CA PHE A 62 9.34 4.28 -5.16
C PHE A 62 8.16 4.84 -5.96
N ILE A 63 7.59 5.98 -5.56
CA ILE A 63 6.42 6.55 -6.27
C ILE A 63 6.78 7.22 -7.59
N ASN A 64 8.01 7.76 -7.73
CA ASN A 64 8.41 8.49 -8.92
C ASN A 64 9.05 7.60 -10.00
N THR A 65 9.52 6.40 -9.62
CA THR A 65 10.08 5.45 -10.57
C THR A 65 8.98 4.84 -11.46
N PRO A 66 9.16 4.82 -12.80
CA PRO A 66 8.24 4.13 -13.69
C PRO A 66 8.10 2.66 -13.36
N ILE A 67 6.87 2.16 -13.43
CA ILE A 67 6.56 0.73 -13.22
C ILE A 67 6.55 0.06 -14.59
N LEU A 68 7.20 -1.10 -14.69
CA LEU A 68 7.21 -1.94 -15.89
C LEU A 68 6.31 -3.15 -15.69
N GLU A 69 5.62 -3.58 -16.74
CA GLU A 69 4.76 -4.77 -16.68
C GLU A 69 5.59 -6.04 -16.54
N CYS A 70 5.27 -6.84 -15.54
CA CYS A 70 5.81 -8.18 -15.35
C CYS A 70 4.86 -9.21 -15.96
N LYS A 71 5.27 -9.83 -17.08
CA LYS A 71 4.47 -10.85 -17.79
C LYS A 71 4.79 -12.30 -17.38
N THR A 72 5.72 -12.49 -16.45
CA THR A 72 6.20 -13.82 -16.05
C THR A 72 5.43 -14.40 -14.87
N GLU A 73 4.55 -13.62 -14.23
CA GLU A 73 3.73 -14.09 -13.11
C GLU A 73 2.51 -14.86 -13.63
N ASN A 74 2.23 -16.02 -13.03
CA ASN A 74 1.07 -16.84 -13.38
C ASN A 74 -0.13 -16.46 -12.48
N VAL A 75 -0.67 -15.26 -12.68
CA VAL A 75 -1.79 -14.70 -11.91
C VAL A 75 -2.78 -13.99 -12.84
N ASP A 76 -4.05 -13.91 -12.43
CA ASP A 76 -5.16 -13.39 -13.26
C ASP A 76 -5.25 -11.85 -13.29
N TYR A 77 -4.25 -11.15 -12.76
CA TYR A 77 -4.23 -9.70 -12.65
C TYR A 77 -2.85 -9.14 -13.03
N PRO A 78 -2.77 -7.86 -13.45
CA PRO A 78 -1.50 -7.27 -13.85
C PRO A 78 -0.51 -7.19 -12.69
N VAL A 79 0.76 -7.45 -12.98
CA VAL A 79 1.86 -7.26 -12.03
C VAL A 79 2.83 -6.24 -12.59
N GLY A 80 3.23 -5.28 -11.76
CA GLY A 80 4.26 -4.30 -12.07
C GLY A 80 5.54 -4.55 -11.28
N ILE A 81 6.67 -4.18 -11.87
CA ILE A 81 7.97 -4.09 -11.18
C ILE A 81 8.39 -2.63 -11.19
N GLY A 82 8.58 -2.07 -9.99
CA GLY A 82 8.99 -0.68 -9.79
C GLY A 82 10.41 -0.55 -9.24
N TRP A 83 10.63 0.54 -8.51
CA TRP A 83 11.90 0.84 -7.87
C TRP A 83 12.43 -0.34 -7.04
N GLY A 84 13.74 -0.60 -7.16
CA GLY A 84 14.42 -1.65 -6.38
C GLY A 84 13.94 -3.08 -6.67
N GLY A 85 13.23 -3.31 -7.79
CA GLY A 85 12.67 -4.61 -8.14
C GLY A 85 11.38 -4.96 -7.38
N ILE A 86 10.79 -4.00 -6.66
CA ILE A 86 9.57 -4.21 -5.87
C ILE A 86 8.42 -4.58 -6.79
N LYS A 87 7.74 -5.68 -6.46
CA LYS A 87 6.55 -6.13 -7.18
C LYS A 87 5.28 -5.47 -6.64
N ILE A 88 4.43 -5.03 -7.55
CA ILE A 88 3.14 -4.40 -7.26
C ILE A 88 2.06 -5.22 -7.98
N TYR A 89 1.20 -5.88 -7.22
CA TYR A 89 0.15 -6.74 -7.76
C TYR A 89 -1.16 -5.93 -7.86
N PHE A 90 -1.61 -5.62 -9.06
CA PHE A 90 -2.77 -4.75 -9.31
C PHE A 90 -4.10 -5.52 -9.31
N MET A 91 -4.48 -6.05 -8.14
CA MET A 91 -5.55 -7.03 -7.91
C MET A 91 -6.91 -6.75 -8.56
N HIS A 92 -7.36 -5.48 -8.64
CA HIS A 92 -8.68 -5.14 -9.20
C HIS A 92 -8.58 -4.31 -10.48
N TYR A 93 -7.67 -4.70 -11.36
CA TYR A 93 -7.49 -4.10 -12.67
C TYR A 93 -7.46 -5.17 -13.75
N ASP A 94 -8.13 -4.91 -14.87
CA ASP A 94 -8.16 -5.86 -15.99
C ASP A 94 -6.85 -5.84 -16.80
N THR A 95 -6.19 -4.69 -16.86
CA THR A 95 -4.97 -4.50 -17.66
C THR A 95 -3.93 -3.65 -16.93
N PHE A 96 -2.65 -3.93 -17.18
CA PHE A 96 -1.55 -3.16 -16.63
C PHE A 96 -1.65 -1.68 -16.99
N GLU A 97 -2.06 -1.37 -18.22
CA GLU A 97 -2.18 0.00 -18.69
C GLU A 97 -3.24 0.80 -17.91
N ASN A 98 -4.40 0.19 -17.62
CA ASN A 98 -5.42 0.83 -16.79
C ASN A 98 -4.91 1.04 -15.36
N ALA A 99 -4.26 0.01 -14.78
CA ALA A 99 -3.69 0.07 -13.45
C ALA A 99 -2.63 1.18 -13.32
N TYR A 100 -1.68 1.22 -14.26
CA TYR A 100 -0.60 2.19 -14.30
C TYR A 100 -1.10 3.61 -14.59
N SER A 101 -2.12 3.77 -15.42
CA SER A 101 -2.78 5.05 -15.65
C SER A 101 -3.39 5.59 -14.35
N LYS A 102 -4.13 4.76 -13.61
CA LYS A 102 -4.71 5.14 -12.31
C LYS A 102 -3.66 5.41 -11.23
N TRP A 103 -2.58 4.63 -11.22
CA TRP A 103 -1.42 4.87 -10.36
C TRP A 103 -0.85 6.27 -10.58
N LYS A 104 -0.50 6.64 -11.83
CA LYS A 104 0.01 7.97 -12.18
C LYS A 104 -0.98 9.09 -11.88
N GLU A 105 -2.27 8.87 -12.15
CA GLU A 105 -3.35 9.82 -11.84
C GLU A 105 -3.40 10.15 -10.34
N ARG A 106 -3.24 9.12 -9.49
CA ARG A 106 -3.40 9.23 -8.03
C ARG A 106 -2.13 9.69 -7.32
N ILE A 107 -0.94 9.45 -7.86
CA ILE A 107 0.31 10.04 -7.32
C ILE A 107 0.18 11.57 -7.22
N LYS A 108 -0.40 12.21 -8.24
CA LYS A 108 -0.62 13.67 -8.28
C LYS A 108 -1.56 14.19 -7.18
N ARG A 109 -2.27 13.30 -6.48
CA ARG A 109 -3.24 13.63 -5.42
C ARG A 109 -2.70 13.38 -4.02
N ILE A 110 -1.47 12.89 -3.89
CA ILE A 110 -0.86 12.64 -2.59
C ILE A 110 -0.74 13.95 -1.82
N HIS A 111 -1.38 14.00 -0.67
CA HIS A 111 -1.28 15.10 0.28
C HIS A 111 -0.20 14.79 1.32
N ARG A 112 1.05 15.14 1.02
CA ARG A 112 2.24 14.80 1.83
C ARG A 112 2.14 15.23 3.29
N GLU A 113 1.61 16.43 3.53
CA GLU A 113 1.43 16.99 4.89
C GLU A 113 0.34 16.26 5.71
N ASN A 114 -0.51 15.47 5.06
CA ASN A 114 -1.64 14.78 5.68
C ASN A 114 -1.70 13.31 5.22
N MET A 115 -0.55 12.63 5.30
CA MET A 115 -0.46 11.20 5.09
C MET A 115 -0.70 10.42 6.39
N CYS A 116 -1.37 9.29 6.26
CA CYS A 116 -1.44 8.26 7.30
C CYS A 116 -1.01 6.93 6.69
N VAL A 117 0.01 6.33 7.27
CA VAL A 117 0.51 5.02 6.86
C VAL A 117 -0.12 3.95 7.75
N TRP A 118 -0.83 3.03 7.13
CA TRP A 118 -1.42 1.86 7.75
C TRP A 118 -0.64 0.64 7.30
N PHE A 119 -0.19 -0.17 8.24
CA PHE A 119 0.48 -1.43 7.98
C PHE A 119 -0.16 -2.57 8.78
N THR A 120 -0.26 -3.74 8.17
CA THR A 120 -0.62 -4.97 8.87
C THR A 120 0.49 -6.00 8.65
N ASN A 121 1.16 -6.37 9.72
CA ASN A 121 2.27 -7.31 9.75
C ASN A 121 1.76 -8.75 9.80
N TRP A 122 1.34 -9.29 8.66
CA TRP A 122 0.82 -10.65 8.57
C TRP A 122 1.92 -11.71 8.64
N SER A 123 3.17 -11.36 8.33
CA SER A 123 4.29 -12.30 8.46
C SER A 123 4.64 -12.60 9.92
N GLY A 124 4.24 -11.74 10.86
CA GLY A 124 4.71 -11.78 12.24
C GLY A 124 6.22 -11.53 12.36
N ASP A 125 6.85 -10.94 11.35
CA ASP A 125 8.28 -10.64 11.42
C ASP A 125 8.49 -9.42 12.33
N GLU A 126 9.10 -9.64 13.50
CA GLU A 126 9.37 -8.58 14.46
C GLU A 126 10.37 -7.54 13.94
N SER A 127 11.27 -7.92 13.01
CA SER A 127 12.26 -6.99 12.44
C SER A 127 11.60 -5.88 11.63
N ILE A 128 10.42 -6.15 11.07
CA ILE A 128 9.61 -5.17 10.35
C ILE A 128 9.07 -4.10 11.31
N LEU A 129 8.78 -4.45 12.56
CA LEU A 129 8.26 -3.48 13.55
C LEU A 129 9.27 -2.36 13.80
N GLU A 130 10.56 -2.71 13.94
CA GLU A 130 11.63 -1.74 14.14
C GLU A 130 11.82 -0.84 12.92
N ARG A 131 11.77 -1.42 11.71
CA ARG A 131 11.85 -0.67 10.44
C ARG A 131 10.67 0.30 10.30
N PHE A 132 9.45 -0.16 10.58
CA PHE A 132 8.23 0.65 10.52
C PHE A 132 8.26 1.82 11.52
N ASP A 133 8.77 1.59 12.73
CA ASP A 133 8.88 2.63 13.75
C ASP A 133 9.83 3.77 13.34
N LYS A 134 10.89 3.45 12.57
CA LYS A 134 11.88 4.41 12.05
C LYS A 134 11.38 5.24 10.86
N LEU A 135 10.28 4.85 10.22
CA LEU A 135 9.78 5.57 9.04
C LEU A 135 9.42 7.03 9.36
N PRO A 136 9.76 8.01 8.50
CA PRO A 136 9.61 9.44 8.77
C PRO A 136 8.18 9.96 8.50
N PHE A 137 7.14 9.15 8.73
CA PHE A 137 5.74 9.59 8.59
C PHE A 137 5.18 10.01 9.94
N LYS A 138 4.45 11.13 9.93
CA LYS A 138 3.83 11.71 11.15
C LYS A 138 2.77 10.80 11.75
N ASN A 139 1.84 10.29 10.94
CA ASN A 139 0.75 9.44 11.39
C ASN A 139 1.00 8.02 10.87
N LYS A 140 1.20 7.07 11.79
CA LYS A 140 1.46 5.66 11.46
C LYS A 140 0.64 4.74 12.34
N ILE A 141 0.06 3.71 11.75
CA ILE A 141 -0.73 2.69 12.44
C ILE A 141 -0.20 1.33 11.98
N ILE A 142 0.08 0.45 12.92
CA ILE A 142 0.48 -0.92 12.66
C ILE A 142 -0.44 -1.89 13.41
N PHE A 143 -0.90 -2.92 12.71
CA PHE A 143 -1.55 -4.09 13.28
C PHE A 143 -0.59 -5.26 13.18
N ASP A 144 -0.31 -5.91 14.30
CA ASP A 144 0.65 -7.01 14.38
C ASP A 144 0.00 -8.25 14.97
N LEU A 145 0.46 -9.43 14.54
CA LEU A 145 -0.06 -10.72 14.99
C LEU A 145 0.52 -11.14 16.35
N ILE A 146 1.72 -10.67 16.70
CA ILE A 146 2.47 -11.19 17.84
C ILE A 146 2.15 -10.46 19.15
N ASN A 147 1.60 -9.24 19.10
CA ASN A 147 1.14 -8.53 20.30
C ASN A 147 -0.06 -7.62 20.02
N TYR A 148 -1.13 -7.77 20.82
CA TYR A 148 -2.36 -6.95 20.81
C TYR A 148 -2.15 -5.47 21.21
N HIS A 149 -0.93 -4.94 21.10
CA HIS A 149 -0.62 -3.56 21.44
C HIS A 149 -0.71 -2.66 20.22
N LEU A 150 -1.88 -2.05 20.03
CA LEU A 150 -2.04 -0.87 19.18
C LEU A 150 -1.08 0.24 19.64
N LYS A 151 -0.01 0.47 18.89
CA LYS A 151 0.83 1.66 19.05
C LYS A 151 0.32 2.74 18.10
N ILE A 152 -0.51 3.64 18.63
CA ILE A 152 -0.85 4.90 17.96
C ILE A 152 0.22 5.91 18.38
N LYS A 153 1.11 6.29 17.45
CA LYS A 153 2.08 7.37 17.64
C LYS A 153 1.66 8.60 16.83
#